data_AF-A0A6I2WQF3-F1
#
_entry.id   AF-A0A6I2WQF3-F1
#
_cell.length_a   1.000
_cell.length_b   1.000
_cell.length_c   1.000
_cell.angle_alpha   90.00
_cell.angle_beta   90.00
_cell.angle_gamma   90.00
#
_symmetry.space_group_name_H-M   'P 1'
#
loop_
_entity.id
_entity.type
_entity.pdbx_description
1 polymer ?
#
loop_
_entity_poly.entity_id
_entity_poly.type
_entity_poly.pdbx_seq_one_letter_code
_entity_poly.pdbx_strand_id
1 'polypeptide(L)'
;MIKIRNVNLVDGSIVNVEIDQGLVKTISKSTGKDNLEGIDGAGKILMPGLVDLHTHLREPGREDSETVLTGSESAVTGGFTA
;
A
#
# COMPACT_ATOMS: atom_id res chain seq x y z
N MET A 1 8.54 12.73 3.12
CA MET A 1 7.22 12.64 3.75
C MET A 1 6.20 12.31 2.67
N ILE A 2 5.43 11.23 2.86
CA ILE A 2 4.31 10.84 1.97
C ILE A 2 3.00 11.21 2.68
N LYS A 3 2.03 11.72 1.92
CA LYS A 3 0.69 12.06 2.41
C LYS A 3 -0.35 11.36 1.54
N ILE A 4 -1.29 10.67 2.16
CA ILE A 4 -2.43 10.02 1.51
C ILE A 4 -3.69 10.63 2.11
N ARG A 5 -4.61 11.13 1.28
CA ARG A 5 -5.80 11.85 1.75
C ARG A 5 -7.11 11.20 1.32
N ASN A 6 -8.18 11.48 2.06
CA ASN A 6 -9.55 11.07 1.77
C ASN A 6 -9.75 9.55 1.59
N VAL A 7 -8.89 8.72 2.20
CA VAL A 7 -8.97 7.26 2.08
C VAL A 7 -10.00 6.68 3.03
N ASN A 8 -10.67 5.62 2.59
CA ASN A 8 -11.52 4.81 3.46
C ASN A 8 -10.68 3.76 4.17
N LEU A 9 -10.89 3.60 5.47
CA LEU A 9 -10.44 2.39 6.18
C LEU A 9 -11.52 1.31 6.08
N VAL A 10 -11.15 0.08 6.41
CA VAL A 10 -12.03 -1.10 6.34
C VAL A 10 -13.26 -0.96 7.27
N ASP A 11 -13.13 -0.18 8.34
CA ASP A 11 -14.23 0.12 9.27
C ASP A 11 -15.21 1.20 8.78
N GLY A 12 -14.98 1.76 7.58
CA GLY A 12 -15.81 2.80 6.97
C GLY A 12 -15.43 4.23 7.38
N SER A 13 -14.43 4.43 8.24
CA SER A 13 -13.93 5.77 8.54
C SER A 13 -13.14 6.36 7.37
N ILE A 14 -13.21 7.69 7.20
CA ILE A 14 -12.45 8.41 6.18
C ILE A 14 -11.35 9.20 6.87
N VAL A 15 -10.10 9.00 6.42
CA VAL A 15 -8.91 9.55 7.09
C VAL A 15 -7.89 10.11 6.09
N ASN A 16 -6.97 10.91 6.62
CA ASN A 16 -5.71 11.27 5.99
C ASN A 16 -4.56 10.59 6.76
N VAL A 17 -3.54 10.12 6.05
CA VAL A 17 -2.38 9.43 6.62
C VAL A 17 -1.10 10.14 6.20
N GLU A 18 -0.25 10.42 7.18
CA GLU A 18 1.10 10.95 6.97
C GLU A 18 2.14 9.87 7.29
N ILE A 19 3.08 9.68 6.37
CA ILE A 19 4.18 8.71 6.49
C ILE A 19 5.50 9.48 6.44
N ASP A 20 6.35 9.21 7.42
CA ASP A 20 7.65 9.85 7.58
C ASP A 20 8.70 8.80 7.93
N GLN A 21 9.84 8.82 7.25
CA GLN A 21 10.91 7.83 7.42
C GLN A 21 10.43 6.35 7.37
N GLY A 22 9.46 6.05 6.49
CA GLY A 22 8.91 4.70 6.32
C GLY A 22 7.91 4.27 7.40
N LEU A 23 7.59 5.13 8.37
CA LEU A 23 6.65 4.85 9.45
C LEU A 23 5.39 5.71 9.32
N VAL A 24 4.26 5.15 9.74
CA VAL A 24 3.02 5.92 9.90
C VAL A 24 3.21 6.91 11.05
N LYS A 25 3.21 8.20 10.73
CA LYS A 25 3.43 9.29 11.69
C LYS A 25 2.12 9.75 12.30
N THR A 26 1.07 9.90 11.50
CA THR A 26 -0.23 10.41 11.96
C THR A 26 -1.35 9.88 11.09
N ILE A 27 -2.48 9.57 11.72
CA ILE A 27 -3.76 9.29 11.08
C ILE A 27 -4.76 10.31 11.63
N SER A 28 -5.38 11.10 10.75
CA SER A 28 -6.34 12.14 11.14
C SER A 28 -7.67 11.95 10.43
N LYS A 29 -8.76 12.33 11.08
CA LYS A 29 -10.10 12.25 10.49
C LYS A 29 -10.20 13.19 9.29
N SER A 30 -10.87 12.74 8.22
CA SER A 30 -11.10 13.48 7.00
C SER A 30 -12.58 13.69 6.73
N THR A 31 -12.92 14.73 5.98
CA THR A 31 -14.28 14.94 5.45
C THR A 31 -14.53 14.24 4.11
N GLY A 32 -13.50 13.59 3.55
CA GLY A 32 -13.54 12.97 2.22
C GLY A 32 -13.45 13.96 1.06
N LYS A 33 -13.32 15.26 1.35
CA LYS A 33 -13.18 16.34 0.37
C LYS A 33 -12.06 17.30 0.75
N ASP A 34 -11.11 16.83 1.55
CA ASP A 34 -10.03 17.68 2.03
C ASP A 34 -9.10 18.00 0.85
N ASN A 35 -8.88 19.30 0.62
CA ASN A 35 -8.00 19.81 -0.41
C ASN A 35 -6.59 20.02 0.17
N LEU A 36 -5.91 18.90 0.44
CA LEU A 36 -4.55 18.86 0.98
C LEU A 36 -3.57 18.36 -0.08
N GLU A 37 -2.30 18.68 0.08
CA GLU A 37 -1.23 18.11 -0.74
C GLU A 37 -1.08 16.59 -0.46
N GLY A 38 -0.87 15.79 -1.52
CA GLY A 38 -0.64 14.35 -1.41
C GLY A 38 -1.46 13.54 -2.40
N ILE A 39 -1.41 12.21 -2.24
CA ILE A 39 -2.13 11.25 -3.07
C ILE A 39 -3.60 11.25 -2.65
N ASP A 40 -4.50 11.53 -3.59
CA ASP A 40 -5.95 11.46 -3.35
C ASP A 40 -6.45 10.02 -3.45
N GLY A 41 -6.88 9.46 -2.33
CA GLY A 41 -7.44 8.13 -2.24
C GLY A 41 -8.96 8.11 -2.12
N ALA A 42 -9.65 9.20 -2.46
CA ALA A 42 -11.11 9.28 -2.41
C ALA A 42 -11.78 8.07 -3.08
N GLY A 43 -12.68 7.41 -2.35
CA GLY A 43 -13.39 6.21 -2.83
C GLY A 43 -12.54 4.93 -2.91
N LYS A 44 -11.27 4.97 -2.47
CA LYS A 44 -10.39 3.80 -2.34
C LYS A 44 -10.31 3.37 -0.88
N ILE A 45 -9.98 2.10 -0.68
CA ILE A 45 -9.68 1.53 0.64
C ILE A 45 -8.17 1.57 0.83
N LEU A 46 -7.73 2.12 1.96
CA LEU A 46 -6.36 1.97 2.46
C LEU A 46 -6.36 0.86 3.49
N MET A 47 -5.49 -0.12 3.29
CA MET A 47 -5.32 -1.26 4.18
C MET A 47 -3.83 -1.49 4.46
N PRO A 48 -3.48 -2.18 5.57
CA PRO A 48 -2.12 -2.66 5.75
C PRO A 48 -1.68 -3.47 4.52
N GLY A 49 -0.40 -3.35 4.15
CA GLY A 49 0.17 -4.18 3.10
C GLY A 49 0.03 -5.66 3.47
N LEU A 50 -0.38 -6.47 2.48
CA LEU A 50 -0.60 -7.89 2.69
C LEU A 50 0.73 -8.61 2.90
N VAL A 51 0.66 -9.76 3.59
CA VAL A 51 1.79 -10.65 3.84
C VAL A 51 1.51 -12.01 3.19
N ASP A 52 2.34 -12.41 2.24
CA ASP A 52 2.25 -13.72 1.60
C ASP A 52 3.30 -14.67 2.21
N LEU A 53 2.82 -15.58 3.06
CA LEU A 53 3.69 -16.56 3.71
C LEU A 53 4.18 -17.66 2.75
N HIS A 54 3.61 -17.78 1.56
CA HIS A 54 3.93 -18.86 0.64
C HIS A 54 3.93 -18.39 -0.81
N THR A 55 5.10 -17.99 -1.28
CA THR A 55 5.33 -17.72 -2.70
C THR A 55 6.52 -18.51 -3.25
N HIS A 56 6.55 -18.69 -4.57
CA HIS A 56 7.67 -19.31 -5.26
C HIS A 56 8.25 -18.35 -6.31
N LEU A 57 9.31 -17.63 -5.96
CA LEU A 57 9.98 -16.66 -6.86
C LEU A 57 10.89 -17.28 -7.91
N ARG A 58 11.11 -18.61 -7.84
CA ARG A 58 11.83 -19.46 -8.81
C ARG A 58 13.31 -19.12 -9.06
N GLU A 59 13.80 -17.97 -8.61
CA GLU A 59 15.21 -17.60 -8.58
C GLU A 59 15.84 -17.89 -7.20
N PRO A 60 17.04 -18.50 -7.14
CA PRO A 60 17.85 -18.96 -8.27
C PRO A 60 17.46 -20.35 -8.83
N GLY A 61 17.71 -20.58 -10.12
CA GLY A 61 17.69 -21.89 -10.80
C GLY A 61 16.53 -22.17 -11.77
N ARG A 62 15.45 -21.38 -11.72
CA ARG A 62 14.30 -21.45 -12.66
C ARG A 62 13.81 -20.06 -13.08
N GLU A 63 14.75 -19.20 -13.44
CA GLU A 63 14.53 -17.81 -13.85
C GLU A 63 13.70 -17.68 -15.15
N ASP A 64 13.63 -18.75 -15.94
CA ASP A 64 12.74 -18.88 -17.10
C ASP A 64 11.26 -18.88 -16.71
N SER A 65 10.95 -19.28 -15.48
CA SER A 65 9.60 -19.28 -14.92
C SER A 65 9.27 -17.99 -14.18
N GLU A 66 10.17 -17.50 -13.32
CA GLU A 66 9.99 -16.25 -12.56
C GLU A 66 11.34 -15.75 -12.00
N THR A 67 11.47 -14.44 -11.76
CA THR A 67 12.63 -13.84 -11.06
C THR A 67 12.20 -13.17 -9.75
N VAL A 68 13.15 -12.87 -8.86
CA VAL A 68 12.87 -12.08 -7.64
C VAL A 68 12.24 -10.73 -8.01
N LEU A 69 12.74 -10.08 -9.08
CA LEU A 69 12.26 -8.78 -9.54
C LEU A 69 10.80 -8.86 -10.03
N THR A 70 10.52 -9.74 -11.00
CA THR A 70 9.20 -9.85 -11.62
C THR A 70 8.14 -10.40 -10.66
N GLY A 71 8.52 -11.31 -9.76
CA GLY A 71 7.65 -11.78 -8.69
C GLY A 71 7.32 -10.68 -7.67
N SER A 72 8.29 -9.83 -7.31
CA SER A 72 8.07 -8.69 -6.41
C SER A 72 7.18 -7.60 -7.04
N GLU A 73 7.33 -7.32 -8.32
CA GLU A 73 6.45 -6.40 -9.06
C GLU A 73 5.01 -6.92 -9.11
N SER A 74 4.85 -8.23 -9.31
CA SER A 74 3.54 -8.90 -9.24
C SER A 74 2.94 -8.80 -7.83
N ALA A 75 3.74 -9.02 -6.78
CA ALA A 75 3.32 -8.91 -5.38
C ALA A 75 2.81 -7.49 -5.05
N VAL A 76 3.55 -6.45 -5.42
CA VAL A 76 3.13 -5.04 -5.21
C VAL A 76 1.84 -4.73 -5.96
N THR A 77 1.68 -5.24 -7.19
CA THR A 77 0.43 -5.07 -7.97
C THR A 77 -0.77 -5.72 -7.29
N GLY A 78 -0.55 -6.85 -6.59
CA GLY A 78 -1.56 -7.53 -5.78
C GLY A 78 -1.80 -6.94 -4.39
N GLY A 79 -1.02 -5.94 -3.97
CA GLY A 79 -1.11 -5.30 -2.66
C GLY A 79 -0.29 -5.99 -1.55
N PHE A 80 0.61 -6.90 -1.90
CA PHE A 80 1.55 -7.53 -0.97
C PHE A 80 2.80 -6.68 -0.78
N THR A 81 3.29 -6.62 0.45
CA THR A 81 4.48 -5.87 0.83
C THR A 81 5.54 -6.71 1.55
N ALA A 82 5.21 -7.96 1.89
CA ALA A 82 6.09 -8.92 2.54
C ALA A 82 5.71 -10.35 2.18
#